data_AF-A0AAX1PEH8-F1
#
_entry.id   AF-A0AAX1PEH8-F1
#
_cell.length_a   1.000
_cell.length_b   1.000
_cell.length_c   1.000
_cell.angle_alpha   90.00
_cell.angle_beta   90.00
_cell.angle_gamma   90.00
#
_symmetry.space_group_name_H-M   'P 1'
#
loop_
_entity.id
_entity.type
_entity.pdbx_description
1 polymer ?
#
loop_
_entity_poly.entity_id
_entity_poly.type
_entity_poly.pdbx_seq_one_letter_code
_entity_poly.pdbx_strand_id
1 'polypeptide(L)'
;MNYLPLFADLRQRPVLVVGGGEVATRKIDLLQRAGAEVKIVAQALAEPLAAQHQAGQVEWLAQVFTPDLLSGVFLVIAATDDAELNAAVFEAANQRHLLVNVVDDQPKCSFIFPSIVDRSPLVVAISSGGQAPVLARLLREKLESLLPASLGTMADIAGSWRDRIKTRLHSMPARRRFWERLFVGRFASLVSAGQLAQAEDELQQQLAHQQEEQQQPAAARGEVALVGAGPGDAGLLTLRGLQVMQQADVVLYDHLVSADVLDLVRRDAERICVGKRASTHSLPQDEINQLLVKLAQEGKRVVRLKGGDPFIFGRGGEELQAVAQAGITFQVVPGVTAAAGVTAYAGFPLTIAADRWPVKSRPAHHHISPDVDLGGGFGLTESVLPCHLPPHHD
;
A
#
# COMPACT_ATOMS: atom_id res chain seq x y z
N MET A 1 -5.95 12.44 11.05
CA MET A 1 -4.51 12.08 10.97
C MET A 1 -3.75 13.16 11.71
N ASN A 2 -3.02 12.81 12.78
CA ASN A 2 -2.42 13.81 13.69
C ASN A 2 -0.97 14.17 13.32
N TYR A 3 -0.27 13.30 12.59
CA TYR A 3 1.09 13.53 12.10
C TYR A 3 1.16 13.15 10.61
N LEU A 4 1.90 13.95 9.83
CA LEU A 4 2.26 13.62 8.45
C LEU A 4 3.62 12.89 8.46
N PRO A 5 3.69 11.61 8.05
CA PRO A 5 4.97 10.92 7.94
C PRO A 5 5.78 11.50 6.78
N LEU A 6 7.02 11.94 7.08
CA LEU A 6 7.97 12.45 6.11
C LEU A 6 9.37 11.91 6.42
N PHE A 7 10.22 11.84 5.40
CA PHE A 7 11.65 11.56 5.55
C PHE A 7 12.42 12.84 5.27
N ALA A 8 13.20 13.30 6.25
CA ALA A 8 14.00 14.51 6.14
C ALA A 8 15.43 14.17 5.68
N ASP A 9 15.93 14.90 4.69
CA ASP A 9 17.33 14.82 4.28
C ASP A 9 18.19 15.69 5.22
N LEU A 10 18.93 15.05 6.11
CA LEU A 10 19.76 15.72 7.12
C LEU A 10 21.23 15.85 6.71
N ARG A 11 21.62 15.38 5.52
CA ARG A 11 23.02 15.45 5.07
C ARG A 11 23.50 16.90 5.09
N GLN A 12 24.58 17.15 5.85
CA GLN A 12 25.20 18.47 6.01
C GLN A 12 24.22 19.54 6.54
N ARG A 13 23.19 19.12 7.28
CA ARG A 13 22.24 20.05 7.92
C ARG A 13 22.55 20.21 9.40
N PRO A 14 22.60 21.44 9.93
CA PRO A 14 22.83 21.69 11.34
C PRO A 14 21.62 21.26 12.18
N VAL A 15 21.87 20.44 13.20
CA VAL A 15 20.87 19.94 14.14
C VAL A 15 21.32 20.25 15.56
N LEU A 16 20.47 20.91 16.34
CA LEU A 16 20.78 21.25 17.73
C LEU A 16 20.21 20.19 18.66
N VAL A 17 21.05 19.66 19.55
CA VAL A 17 20.66 18.76 20.64
C VAL A 17 20.97 19.46 21.97
N VAL A 18 19.94 19.74 22.75
CA VAL A 18 20.06 20.30 24.11
C VAL A 18 20.03 19.12 25.09
N GLY A 19 21.16 18.86 25.73
CA GLY A 19 21.40 17.70 26.58
C GLY A 19 22.63 16.89 26.15
N GLY A 20 23.35 16.36 27.14
CA GLY A 20 24.59 15.60 26.94
C GLY A 20 24.60 14.23 27.62
N GLY A 21 23.45 13.75 28.09
CA GLY A 21 23.31 12.44 28.74
C GLY A 21 23.05 11.28 27.77
N GLU A 22 22.75 10.09 28.30
CA GLU A 22 22.52 8.88 27.49
C GLU A 22 21.40 9.03 26.47
N VAL A 23 20.31 9.71 26.84
CA VAL A 23 19.16 9.95 25.95
C VAL A 23 19.60 10.78 24.74
N ALA A 24 20.40 11.83 24.98
CA ALA A 24 20.96 12.66 23.92
C ALA A 24 21.89 11.83 23.03
N THR A 25 22.78 11.00 23.60
CA THR A 25 23.68 10.11 22.84
C THR A 25 22.93 9.25 21.83
N ARG A 26 21.86 8.57 22.27
CA ARG A 26 21.05 7.71 21.37
C ARG A 26 20.41 8.49 20.22
N LYS A 27 20.03 9.75 20.45
CA LYS A 27 19.47 10.63 19.40
C LYS A 27 20.55 11.11 18.45
N ILE A 28 21.71 11.47 18.98
CA ILE A 28 22.87 11.93 18.21
C ILE A 28 23.35 10.83 17.26
N ASP A 29 23.46 9.59 17.73
CA ASP A 29 23.86 8.45 16.88
C ASP A 29 22.93 8.29 15.67
N LEU A 30 21.62 8.43 15.86
CA LEU A 30 20.64 8.34 14.77
C LEU A 30 20.77 9.51 13.78
N LEU A 31 20.98 10.72 14.29
CA LEU A 31 21.17 11.93 13.48
C LEU A 31 22.47 11.86 12.64
N GLN A 32 23.56 11.39 13.23
CA GLN A 32 24.84 11.23 12.54
C GLN A 32 24.76 10.18 11.43
N ARG A 33 24.06 9.06 11.65
CA ARG A 33 23.78 8.07 10.58
C ARG A 33 23.02 8.68 9.41
N ALA A 34 22.17 9.67 9.66
CA ALA A 34 21.47 10.43 8.62
C ALA A 34 22.32 11.56 7.99
N GLY A 35 23.58 11.74 8.43
CA GLY A 35 24.51 12.74 7.90
C GLY A 35 24.36 14.14 8.49
N ALA A 36 23.67 14.30 9.63
CA ALA A 36 23.48 15.59 10.28
C ALA A 36 24.77 16.18 10.84
N GLU A 37 24.88 17.51 10.78
CA GLU A 37 25.89 18.28 11.51
C GLU A 37 25.37 18.57 12.93
N VAL A 38 25.71 17.69 13.87
CA VAL A 38 25.17 17.75 15.23
C VAL A 38 25.92 18.78 16.07
N LYS A 39 25.15 19.72 16.63
CA LYS A 39 25.59 20.72 17.61
C LYS A 39 24.96 20.41 18.96
N ILE A 40 25.75 20.39 20.02
CA ILE A 40 25.33 20.00 21.36
C ILE A 40 25.38 21.20 22.29
N VAL A 41 24.33 21.39 23.09
CA VAL A 41 24.29 22.35 24.19
C VAL A 41 24.04 21.58 25.48
N ALA A 42 25.04 21.53 26.35
CA ALA A 42 24.96 20.76 27.60
C ALA A 42 26.02 21.22 28.59
N GLN A 43 25.68 21.23 29.88
CA GLN A 43 26.63 21.56 30.96
C GLN A 43 27.82 20.59 31.00
N ALA A 44 27.55 19.32 30.71
CA ALA A 44 28.54 18.26 30.60
C ALA A 44 28.13 17.26 29.53
N LEU A 45 29.12 16.56 28.97
CA LEU A 45 28.93 15.47 28.02
C LEU A 45 29.20 14.14 28.70
N ALA A 46 28.35 13.15 28.45
CA ALA A 46 28.65 11.76 28.74
C ALA A 46 29.88 11.31 27.95
N GLU A 47 30.60 10.32 28.46
CA GLU A 47 31.87 9.84 27.92
C GLU A 47 31.84 9.56 26.39
N PRO A 48 30.80 8.92 25.81
CA PRO A 48 30.74 8.70 24.37
C PRO A 48 30.69 10.00 23.55
N LEU A 49 29.94 11.01 24.03
CA LEU A 49 29.82 12.30 23.34
C LEU A 49 31.08 13.14 23.48
N ALA A 50 31.74 13.08 24.64
CA ALA A 50 33.03 13.72 24.83
C ALA A 50 34.09 13.17 23.86
N ALA A 51 34.13 11.85 23.66
CA ALA A 51 35.03 11.22 22.69
C ALA A 51 34.69 11.62 21.24
N GLN A 52 33.41 11.64 20.85
CA GLN A 52 32.97 12.09 19.53
C GLN A 52 33.32 13.57 19.28
N HIS A 53 33.19 14.42 20.29
CA HIS A 53 33.57 15.83 20.21
C HIS A 53 35.07 16.00 19.97
N GLN A 54 35.90 15.28 20.73
CA GLN A 54 37.36 15.28 20.55
C GLN A 54 37.77 14.78 19.15
N ALA A 55 37.02 13.83 18.59
CA ALA A 55 37.21 13.33 17.24
C ALA A 55 36.67 14.26 16.13
N GLY A 56 36.07 15.41 16.49
CA GLY A 56 35.48 16.37 15.55
C GLY A 56 34.20 15.89 14.86
N GLN A 57 33.54 14.87 15.41
CA GLN A 57 32.31 14.29 14.85
C GLN A 57 31.03 15.01 15.30
N VAL A 58 31.11 15.76 16.41
CA VAL A 58 30.04 16.61 16.94
C VAL A 58 30.64 17.91 17.46
N GLU A 59 29.87 18.99 17.37
CA GLU A 59 30.26 20.31 17.88
C GLU A 59 29.64 20.54 19.27
N TRP A 60 30.45 20.65 20.32
CA TRP A 60 29.96 21.10 21.62
C TRP A 60 29.92 22.64 21.62
N LEU A 61 28.73 23.19 21.35
CA LEU A 61 28.55 24.60 21.02
C LEU A 61 28.54 25.51 22.25
N ALA A 62 27.87 25.08 23.33
CA ALA A 62 27.72 25.86 24.55
C ALA A 62 27.37 24.97 25.76
N GLN A 63 27.59 25.52 26.95
CA GLN A 63 27.15 24.86 28.20
C GLN A 63 25.71 25.17 28.59
N VAL A 64 25.22 26.35 28.19
CA VAL A 64 23.89 26.86 28.53
C VAL A 64 23.14 27.21 27.26
N PHE A 65 21.86 26.85 27.21
CA PHE A 65 20.99 27.18 26.08
C PHE A 65 20.60 28.65 26.10
N THR A 66 20.75 29.30 24.95
CA THR A 66 20.13 30.59 24.66
C THR A 66 19.36 30.50 23.33
N PRO A 67 18.23 31.22 23.17
CA PRO A 67 17.43 31.16 21.95
C PRO A 67 18.18 31.54 20.65
N ASP A 68 19.28 32.29 20.75
CA ASP A 68 20.11 32.68 19.59
C ASP A 68 20.87 31.49 18.98
N LEU A 69 21.12 30.44 19.76
CA LEU A 69 21.74 29.20 19.28
C LEU A 69 20.85 28.43 18.30
N LEU A 70 19.57 28.79 18.19
CA LEU A 70 18.64 28.24 17.20
C LEU A 70 18.83 28.85 15.80
N SER A 71 19.65 29.91 15.67
CA SER A 71 19.89 30.55 14.38
C SER A 71 20.55 29.60 13.39
N GLY A 72 19.95 29.44 12.22
CA GLY A 72 20.46 28.58 11.15
C GLY A 72 20.33 27.07 11.41
N VAL A 73 19.66 26.65 12.49
CA VAL A 73 19.42 25.23 12.80
C VAL A 73 18.23 24.70 11.99
N PHE A 74 18.29 23.45 11.54
CA PHE A 74 17.22 22.82 10.78
C PHE A 74 16.19 22.10 11.67
N LEU A 75 16.66 21.39 12.70
CA LEU A 75 15.80 20.74 13.70
C LEU A 75 16.45 20.75 15.09
N VAL A 76 15.62 20.65 16.12
CA VAL A 76 16.00 20.76 17.53
C VAL A 76 15.52 19.54 18.30
N ILE A 77 16.36 19.01 19.18
CA ILE A 77 16.00 17.97 20.15
C ILE A 77 16.33 18.46 21.55
N ALA A 78 15.34 18.46 22.44
CA ALA A 78 15.55 18.68 23.86
C ALA A 78 15.53 17.33 24.58
N ALA A 79 16.67 16.92 25.14
CA ALA A 79 16.91 15.62 25.75
C ALA A 79 17.61 15.79 27.10
N THR A 80 17.00 16.59 27.98
CA THR A 80 17.48 16.85 29.35
C THR A 80 16.48 16.37 30.39
N ASP A 81 16.94 16.16 31.62
CA ASP A 81 16.07 15.90 32.77
C ASP A 81 15.43 17.19 33.36
N ASP A 82 15.73 18.36 32.77
CA ASP A 82 15.21 19.66 33.19
C ASP A 82 13.98 20.04 32.36
N ALA A 83 12.81 19.91 32.98
CA ALA A 83 11.51 20.19 32.34
C ALA A 83 11.32 21.66 31.98
N GLU A 84 11.91 22.60 32.74
CA GLU A 84 11.81 24.04 32.48
C GLU A 84 12.68 24.42 31.28
N LEU A 85 13.90 23.91 31.23
CA LEU A 85 14.79 24.06 30.08
C LEU A 85 14.16 23.46 28.82
N ASN A 86 13.63 22.25 28.89
CA ASN A 86 12.95 21.60 27.77
C ASN A 86 11.77 22.43 27.25
N ALA A 87 10.98 23.03 28.15
CA ALA A 87 9.89 23.94 27.77
C ALA A 87 10.42 25.22 27.11
N ALA A 88 11.49 25.83 27.63
CA ALA A 88 12.11 27.01 27.04
C ALA A 88 12.65 26.75 25.62
N VAL A 89 13.27 25.58 25.40
CA VAL A 89 13.73 25.14 24.07
C VAL A 89 12.55 24.98 23.11
N PHE A 90 11.47 24.34 23.56
CA PHE A 90 10.25 24.18 22.76
C PHE A 90 9.64 25.51 22.33
N GLU A 91 9.43 26.43 23.26
CA GLU A 91 8.86 27.75 22.96
C GLU A 91 9.75 28.54 22.00
N ALA A 92 11.07 28.57 22.25
CA ALA A 92 12.02 29.28 21.41
C ALA A 92 12.09 28.72 19.97
N ALA A 93 11.97 27.40 19.81
CA ALA A 93 11.94 26.73 18.51
C ALA A 93 10.62 26.99 17.77
N ASN A 94 9.48 26.92 18.45
CA ASN A 94 8.17 27.21 17.85
C ASN A 94 8.04 28.64 17.36
N GLN A 95 8.55 29.62 18.12
CA GLN A 95 8.59 31.02 17.70
C GLN A 95 9.35 31.24 16.39
N ARG A 96 10.27 30.32 16.04
CA ARG A 96 11.07 30.34 14.81
C ARG A 96 10.57 29.36 13.75
N HIS A 97 9.43 28.69 13.98
CA HIS A 97 8.89 27.64 13.13
C HIS A 97 9.87 26.48 12.85
N LEU A 98 10.73 26.16 13.83
CA LEU A 98 11.66 25.03 13.74
C LEU A 98 10.99 23.73 14.18
N LEU A 99 11.37 22.62 13.54
CA LEU A 99 10.99 21.30 14.02
C LEU A 99 11.70 20.99 15.33
N VAL A 100 10.93 20.86 16.40
CA VAL A 100 11.38 20.49 17.75
C VAL A 100 10.76 19.18 18.24
N ASN A 101 11.60 18.36 18.86
CA ASN A 101 11.21 17.17 19.61
C ASN A 101 11.74 17.29 21.05
N VAL A 102 10.83 17.29 22.02
CA VAL A 102 11.18 17.16 23.44
C VAL A 102 11.02 15.70 23.83
N VAL A 103 12.11 15.08 24.30
CA VAL A 103 12.07 13.67 24.67
C VAL A 103 11.15 13.48 25.87
N ASP A 104 10.33 12.43 25.81
CA ASP A 104 9.34 12.04 26.82
C ASP A 104 8.23 13.08 27.14
N ASP A 105 8.11 14.16 26.35
CA ASP A 105 7.03 15.16 26.44
C ASP A 105 6.35 15.37 25.08
N GLN A 106 5.44 14.47 24.73
CA GLN A 106 4.74 14.48 23.43
C GLN A 106 3.95 15.78 23.15
N PRO A 107 3.22 16.39 24.10
CA PRO A 107 2.57 17.69 23.90
C PRO A 107 3.53 18.79 23.44
N LYS A 108 4.82 18.70 23.82
CA LYS A 108 5.88 19.63 23.40
C LYS A 108 6.68 19.13 22.19
N CYS A 109 6.05 18.40 21.28
CA CYS A 109 6.68 17.91 20.06
C CYS A 109 5.94 18.39 18.81
N SER A 110 6.68 19.03 17.90
CA SER A 110 6.21 19.32 16.52
C SER A 110 6.45 18.14 15.57
N PHE A 111 7.39 17.25 15.90
CA PHE A 111 7.61 15.98 15.23
C PHE A 111 7.98 14.88 16.23
N ILE A 112 7.82 13.63 15.81
CA ILE A 112 8.11 12.45 16.62
C ILE A 112 9.07 11.51 15.90
N PHE A 113 9.89 10.80 16.67
CA PHE A 113 10.72 9.72 16.14
C PHE A 113 9.90 8.44 15.97
N PRO A 114 9.83 7.87 14.76
CA PRO A 114 9.23 6.57 14.56
C PRO A 114 10.16 5.44 15.02
N SER A 115 9.62 4.23 15.11
CA SER A 115 10.43 3.01 15.00
C SER A 115 10.89 2.86 13.55
N ILE A 116 12.18 2.60 13.34
CA ILE A 116 12.81 2.58 12.01
C ILE A 116 13.31 1.18 11.69
N VAL A 117 13.01 0.69 10.50
CA VAL A 117 13.71 -0.45 9.87
C VAL A 117 14.55 0.11 8.74
N ASP A 118 15.87 0.00 8.87
CA ASP A 118 16.83 0.55 7.92
C ASP A 118 17.36 -0.54 6.97
N ARG A 119 17.14 -0.35 5.68
CA ARG A 119 17.68 -1.13 4.55
C ARG A 119 18.17 -0.15 3.48
N SER A 120 18.84 0.91 3.93
CA SER A 120 19.25 2.06 3.11
C SER A 120 19.73 1.63 1.71
N PRO A 121 19.21 2.28 0.65
CA PRO A 121 18.35 3.47 0.65
C PRO A 121 16.85 3.21 0.95
N LEU A 122 16.43 1.96 1.16
CA LEU A 122 15.04 1.63 1.56
C LEU A 122 14.87 1.79 3.07
N VAL A 123 13.93 2.64 3.50
CA VAL A 123 13.67 2.88 4.92
C VAL A 123 12.18 2.73 5.21
N VAL A 124 11.82 2.04 6.29
CA VAL A 124 10.45 1.95 6.78
C VAL A 124 10.34 2.62 8.14
N ALA A 125 9.36 3.51 8.28
CA ALA A 125 9.04 4.21 9.53
C ALA A 125 7.68 3.77 10.06
N ILE A 126 7.61 3.41 11.34
CA ILE A 126 6.42 2.92 12.02
C ILE A 126 6.15 3.81 13.22
N SER A 127 4.94 4.35 13.33
CA SER A 127 4.55 5.18 14.47
C SER A 127 3.11 4.93 14.86
N SER A 128 2.86 4.92 16.17
CA SER A 128 1.53 4.95 16.78
C SER A 128 1.18 6.34 17.31
N GLY A 129 1.95 7.38 16.96
CA GLY A 129 1.75 8.72 17.48
C GLY A 129 1.85 8.78 19.01
N GLY A 130 2.78 8.02 19.60
CA GLY A 130 2.96 7.91 21.05
C GLY A 130 1.94 7.04 21.79
N GLN A 131 0.82 6.64 21.15
CA GLN A 131 -0.28 5.93 21.83
C GLN A 131 0.04 4.47 22.18
N ALA A 132 0.88 3.81 21.38
CA ALA A 132 1.19 2.39 21.55
C ALA A 132 2.64 2.09 21.14
N PRO A 133 3.65 2.51 21.93
CA PRO A 133 5.06 2.31 21.60
C PRO A 133 5.45 0.82 21.53
N VAL A 134 4.84 -0.02 22.39
CA VAL A 134 5.07 -1.48 22.36
C VAL A 134 4.58 -2.10 21.06
N LEU A 135 3.43 -1.67 20.54
CA LEU A 135 2.91 -2.14 19.25
C LEU A 135 3.83 -1.75 18.09
N ALA A 136 4.32 -0.51 18.08
CA ALA A 136 5.28 -0.04 17.07
C ALA A 136 6.57 -0.88 17.09
N ARG A 137 7.07 -1.23 18.28
CA ARG A 137 8.23 -2.12 18.45
C ARG A 137 7.97 -3.53 17.90
N LEU A 138 6.83 -4.14 18.23
CA LEU A 138 6.48 -5.49 17.75
C LEU A 138 6.33 -5.53 16.21
N LEU A 139 5.76 -4.48 15.62
CA LEU A 139 5.69 -4.35 14.16
C LEU A 139 7.07 -4.17 13.54
N ARG A 140 7.95 -3.36 14.15
CA ARG A 140 9.35 -3.20 13.72
C ARG A 140 10.06 -4.55 13.68
N GLU A 141 9.96 -5.33 14.76
CA GLU A 141 10.59 -6.66 14.85
C GLU A 141 10.10 -7.63 13.77
N LYS A 142 8.79 -7.62 13.47
CA LYS A 142 8.23 -8.40 12.36
C LYS A 142 8.72 -7.94 10.99
N LEU A 143 8.81 -6.63 10.77
CA LEU A 143 9.31 -6.11 9.49
C LEU A 143 10.81 -6.34 9.32
N GLU A 144 11.61 -6.29 10.39
CA GLU A 144 13.04 -6.62 10.34
C GLU A 144 13.29 -8.06 9.88
N SER A 145 12.46 -9.02 10.28
CA SER A 145 12.58 -10.41 9.83
C SER A 145 12.06 -10.64 8.42
N LEU A 146 11.08 -9.85 7.97
CA LEU A 146 10.51 -9.95 6.62
C LEU A 146 11.32 -9.23 5.54
N LEU A 147 12.12 -8.22 5.91
CA LEU A 147 12.87 -7.38 4.97
C LEU A 147 14.36 -7.77 4.97
N PRO A 148 14.86 -8.46 3.93
CA PRO A 148 16.27 -8.85 3.83
C PRO A 148 17.22 -7.65 3.76
N ALA A 149 18.46 -7.82 4.24
CA ALA A 149 19.51 -6.81 4.13
C ALA A 149 19.84 -6.46 2.66
N SER A 150 19.68 -7.44 1.74
CA SER A 150 19.95 -7.30 0.31
C SER A 150 19.03 -6.30 -0.42
N LEU A 151 17.93 -5.87 0.20
CA LEU A 151 17.03 -4.87 -0.37
C LEU A 151 17.72 -3.52 -0.62
N GLY A 152 18.65 -3.12 0.24
CA GLY A 152 19.43 -1.89 0.04
C GLY A 152 20.27 -1.96 -1.24
N THR A 153 21.07 -3.02 -1.37
CA THR A 153 21.88 -3.29 -2.57
C THR A 153 21.02 -3.40 -3.83
N MET A 154 19.86 -4.05 -3.75
CA MET A 154 18.90 -4.11 -4.85
C MET A 154 18.44 -2.72 -5.29
N ALA A 155 18.10 -1.85 -4.33
CA ALA A 155 17.66 -0.49 -4.60
C ALA A 155 18.78 0.38 -5.19
N ASP A 156 20.03 0.21 -4.75
CA ASP A 156 21.19 0.91 -5.29
C ASP A 156 21.45 0.54 -6.77
N ILE A 157 21.46 -0.76 -7.07
CA ILE A 157 21.58 -1.26 -8.45
C ILE A 157 20.41 -0.75 -9.29
N ALA A 158 19.19 -0.82 -8.78
CA ALA A 158 18.03 -0.32 -9.50
C ALA A 158 18.12 1.19 -9.79
N GLY A 159 18.65 1.96 -8.83
CA GLY A 159 18.89 3.40 -8.94
C GLY A 159 19.89 3.73 -10.05
N SER A 160 21.03 3.04 -10.11
CA SER A 160 22.07 3.27 -11.13
C SER A 160 21.61 2.91 -12.54
N TRP A 161 20.67 1.98 -12.67
CA TRP A 161 20.11 1.56 -13.97
C TRP A 161 18.87 2.35 -14.40
N ARG A 162 18.32 3.21 -13.53
CA ARG A 162 17.06 3.93 -13.76
C ARG A 162 17.04 4.69 -15.10
N ASP A 163 18.08 5.44 -15.40
CA ASP A 163 18.14 6.27 -16.61
C ASP A 163 18.30 5.41 -17.88
N ARG A 164 19.12 4.35 -17.82
CA ARG A 164 19.27 3.39 -18.94
C ARG A 164 17.93 2.73 -19.27
N ILE A 165 17.19 2.33 -18.25
CA ILE A 165 15.85 1.72 -18.40
C ILE A 165 14.85 2.75 -18.93
N LYS A 166 14.90 4.00 -18.47
CA LYS A 166 14.02 5.07 -18.95
C LYS A 166 14.23 5.40 -20.43
N THR A 167 15.48 5.35 -20.90
CA THR A 167 15.82 5.54 -22.32
C THR A 167 15.32 4.39 -23.19
N ARG A 168 15.27 3.16 -22.66
CA ARG A 168 14.87 1.96 -23.41
C ARG A 168 13.37 1.63 -23.33
N LEU A 169 12.74 1.91 -22.19
CA LEU A 169 11.33 1.64 -21.90
C LEU A 169 10.60 2.96 -21.69
N HIS A 170 9.91 3.45 -22.74
CA HIS A 170 9.33 4.79 -22.74
C HIS A 170 8.05 4.92 -21.91
N SER A 171 7.27 3.85 -21.75
CA SER A 171 6.01 3.90 -20.99
C SER A 171 6.21 3.62 -19.48
N MET A 172 5.50 4.38 -18.64
CA MET A 172 5.47 4.16 -17.18
C MET A 172 5.03 2.72 -16.82
N PRO A 173 3.95 2.17 -17.41
CA PRO A 173 3.53 0.80 -17.12
C PRO A 173 4.56 -0.26 -17.50
N ALA A 174 5.29 -0.10 -18.61
CA ALA A 174 6.33 -1.05 -19.00
C ALA A 174 7.51 -1.05 -18.02
N ARG A 175 7.96 0.13 -17.59
CA ARG A 175 9.02 0.27 -16.57
C ARG A 175 8.62 -0.37 -15.26
N ARG A 176 7.38 -0.17 -14.81
CA ARG A 176 6.87 -0.80 -13.59
C ARG A 176 6.89 -2.32 -13.70
N ARG A 177 6.32 -2.87 -14.77
CA ARG A 177 6.30 -4.32 -15.03
C ARG A 177 7.70 -4.94 -15.12
N PHE A 178 8.67 -4.20 -15.64
CA PHE A 178 10.07 -4.63 -15.67
C PHE A 178 10.60 -4.76 -14.23
N TRP A 179 10.48 -3.71 -13.42
CA TRP A 179 10.94 -3.73 -12.03
C TRP A 179 10.25 -4.78 -11.16
N GLU A 180 8.92 -4.90 -11.27
CA GLU A 180 8.14 -5.92 -10.55
C GLU A 180 8.64 -7.34 -10.86
N ARG A 181 8.89 -7.64 -12.14
CA ARG A 181 9.44 -8.95 -12.56
C ARG A 181 10.87 -9.15 -12.07
N LEU A 182 11.71 -8.12 -12.20
CA LEU A 182 13.11 -8.16 -11.80
C LEU A 182 13.26 -8.43 -10.29
N PHE A 183 12.51 -7.72 -9.44
CA PHE A 183 12.61 -7.83 -7.98
C PHE A 183 12.03 -9.12 -7.39
N VAL A 184 11.28 -9.90 -8.16
CA VAL A 184 10.75 -11.21 -7.75
C VAL A 184 11.48 -12.37 -8.43
N GLY A 185 12.25 -12.08 -9.48
CA GLY A 185 12.93 -13.08 -10.31
C GLY A 185 14.36 -13.40 -9.86
N ARG A 186 15.12 -13.98 -10.80
CA ARG A 186 16.49 -14.45 -10.61
C ARG A 186 17.45 -13.36 -10.12
N PHE A 187 17.26 -12.12 -10.56
CA PHE A 187 18.03 -10.97 -10.09
C PHE A 187 18.01 -10.84 -8.56
N ALA A 188 16.83 -10.91 -7.94
CA ALA A 188 16.70 -10.79 -6.49
C ALA A 188 17.43 -11.92 -5.73
N SER A 189 17.42 -13.13 -6.29
CA SER A 189 18.17 -14.28 -5.75
C SER A 189 19.68 -14.07 -5.84
N LEU A 190 20.18 -13.57 -6.98
CA LEU A 190 21.62 -13.29 -7.19
C LEU A 190 22.12 -12.19 -6.25
N VAL A 191 21.36 -11.10 -6.08
CA VAL A 191 21.73 -10.02 -5.14
C VAL A 191 21.75 -10.55 -3.71
N SER A 192 20.76 -11.37 -3.32
CA SER A 192 20.72 -11.96 -1.98
C SER A 192 21.87 -12.95 -1.72
N ALA A 193 22.41 -13.58 -2.76
CA ALA A 193 23.60 -14.42 -2.71
C ALA A 193 24.93 -13.64 -2.79
N GLY A 194 24.89 -12.30 -2.89
CA GLY A 194 26.08 -11.45 -3.05
C GLY A 194 26.73 -11.53 -4.43
N GLN A 195 26.09 -12.14 -5.43
CA GLN A 195 26.61 -12.34 -6.78
C GLN A 195 26.30 -11.12 -7.67
N LEU A 196 26.83 -9.94 -7.31
CA LEU A 196 26.42 -8.66 -7.89
C LEU A 196 26.68 -8.54 -9.39
N ALA A 197 27.84 -9.00 -9.87
CA ALA A 197 28.15 -8.97 -11.31
C ALA A 197 27.15 -9.79 -12.14
N GLN A 198 26.80 -10.99 -11.67
CA GLN A 198 25.81 -11.84 -12.33
C GLN A 198 24.40 -11.22 -12.26
N ALA A 199 24.07 -10.53 -11.18
CA ALA A 199 22.80 -9.82 -11.06
C ALA A 199 22.70 -8.68 -12.09
N GLU A 200 23.78 -7.92 -12.30
CA GLU A 200 23.80 -6.89 -13.33
C GLU A 200 23.71 -7.47 -14.75
N ASP A 201 24.37 -8.59 -15.02
CA ASP A 201 24.25 -9.31 -16.29
C ASP A 201 22.80 -9.78 -16.54
N GLU A 202 22.15 -10.36 -15.54
CA GLU A 202 20.74 -10.78 -15.60
C GLU A 202 19.81 -9.59 -15.87
N LEU A 203 20.03 -8.45 -15.19
CA LEU A 203 19.27 -7.22 -15.42
C LEU A 203 19.44 -6.74 -16.87
N GLN A 204 20.68 -6.75 -17.39
CA GLN A 204 20.95 -6.37 -18.77
C GLN A 204 20.24 -7.28 -19.77
N GLN A 205 20.28 -8.60 -19.54
CA GLN A 205 19.64 -9.60 -20.39
C GLN A 205 18.11 -9.44 -20.39
N GLN A 206 17.49 -9.28 -19.23
CA GLN A 206 16.03 -9.05 -19.14
C GLN A 206 15.61 -7.76 -19.85
N LEU A 207 16.42 -6.71 -19.73
CA LEU A 207 16.14 -5.44 -20.40
C LEU A 207 16.23 -5.57 -21.93
N ALA A 208 17.18 -6.35 -22.44
CA ALA A 208 17.30 -6.63 -23.88
C ALA A 208 16.10 -7.45 -24.38
N HIS A 209 15.73 -8.52 -23.66
CA HIS A 209 14.61 -9.38 -24.05
C HIS A 209 13.28 -8.63 -24.05
N GLN A 210 13.03 -7.77 -23.06
CA GLN A 210 11.80 -6.99 -23.01
C GLN A 210 11.70 -5.95 -24.14
N GLN A 211 12.81 -5.49 -24.71
CA GLN A 211 12.79 -4.63 -25.91
C GLN A 211 12.38 -5.43 -27.15
N GLU A 212 12.87 -6.65 -27.31
CA GLU A 212 12.48 -7.54 -28.40
C GLU A 212 10.99 -7.86 -28.33
N GLU A 213 10.49 -8.20 -27.14
CA GLU A 213 9.05 -8.43 -26.91
C GLU A 213 8.23 -7.18 -27.27
N GLN A 214 8.65 -5.97 -26.87
CA GLN A 214 7.91 -4.74 -27.21
C GLN A 214 7.86 -4.43 -28.71
N GLN A 215 8.82 -4.94 -29.48
CA GLN A 215 8.81 -4.81 -30.94
C GLN A 215 7.84 -5.82 -31.59
N GLN A 216 7.40 -6.85 -30.87
CA GLN A 216 6.29 -7.70 -31.34
C GLN A 216 4.92 -7.00 -31.17
N PRO A 217 4.11 -6.93 -32.24
CA PRO A 217 2.78 -6.29 -32.22
C PRO A 217 1.82 -6.87 -31.17
N ALA A 218 2.00 -8.14 -30.79
CA ALA A 218 1.13 -8.85 -29.85
C ALA A 218 1.41 -8.52 -28.37
N ALA A 219 2.66 -8.22 -28.01
CA ALA A 219 3.05 -7.94 -26.61
C ALA A 219 2.72 -6.51 -26.15
N ALA A 220 2.34 -5.64 -27.09
CA ALA A 220 1.93 -4.27 -26.80
C ALA A 220 0.52 -4.16 -26.20
N ARG A 221 -0.30 -5.23 -26.27
CA ARG A 221 -1.67 -5.22 -25.75
C ARG A 221 -1.68 -5.44 -24.25
N GLY A 222 -2.49 -4.65 -23.57
CA GLY A 222 -2.77 -4.76 -22.15
C GLY A 222 -3.70 -5.95 -21.85
N GLU A 223 -4.14 -6.03 -20.61
CA GLU A 223 -5.04 -7.10 -20.15
C GLU A 223 -6.21 -6.50 -19.38
N VAL A 224 -7.34 -7.21 -19.37
CA VAL A 224 -8.52 -6.83 -18.58
C VAL A 224 -8.74 -7.88 -17.49
N ALA A 225 -8.86 -7.45 -16.24
CA ALA A 225 -9.29 -8.31 -15.16
C ALA A 225 -10.65 -7.85 -14.64
N LEU A 226 -11.61 -8.78 -14.63
CA LEU A 226 -12.93 -8.57 -14.02
C LEU A 226 -12.87 -9.05 -12.57
N VAL A 227 -13.06 -8.16 -11.60
CA VAL A 227 -12.82 -8.46 -10.18
C VAL A 227 -14.08 -8.20 -9.36
N GLY A 228 -14.50 -9.20 -8.60
CA GLY A 228 -15.56 -9.07 -7.60
C GLY A 228 -15.07 -8.39 -6.34
N ALA A 229 -15.67 -7.26 -5.99
CA ALA A 229 -15.34 -6.45 -4.82
C ALA A 229 -15.93 -7.02 -3.51
N GLY A 230 -16.82 -8.00 -3.60
CA GLY A 230 -17.61 -8.43 -2.44
C GLY A 230 -18.80 -7.50 -2.16
N PRO A 231 -19.59 -7.78 -1.11
CA PRO A 231 -20.83 -7.07 -0.82
C PRO A 231 -20.63 -5.70 -0.16
N GLY A 232 -19.40 -5.32 0.19
CA GLY A 232 -19.08 -4.01 0.76
C GLY A 232 -17.90 -4.06 1.74
N ASP A 233 -17.88 -5.04 2.65
CA ASP A 233 -16.79 -5.21 3.61
C ASP A 233 -15.48 -5.55 2.89
N ALA A 234 -14.44 -4.73 3.09
CA ALA A 234 -13.13 -4.93 2.48
C ALA A 234 -12.46 -6.25 2.90
N GLY A 235 -12.82 -6.80 4.06
CA GLY A 235 -12.36 -8.12 4.52
C GLY A 235 -12.93 -9.29 3.69
N LEU A 236 -13.99 -9.07 2.91
CA LEU A 236 -14.56 -10.07 2.00
C LEU A 236 -13.98 -9.97 0.57
N LEU A 237 -13.07 -9.02 0.31
CA LEU A 237 -12.30 -9.00 -0.92
C LEU A 237 -11.36 -10.21 -0.93
N THR A 238 -11.34 -10.95 -2.03
CA THR A 238 -10.44 -12.10 -2.15
C THR A 238 -8.98 -11.63 -2.20
N LEU A 239 -8.07 -12.44 -1.67
CA LEU A 239 -6.62 -12.16 -1.76
C LEU A 239 -6.17 -11.96 -3.21
N ARG A 240 -6.74 -12.75 -4.14
CA ARG A 240 -6.46 -12.60 -5.57
C ARG A 240 -6.99 -11.27 -6.12
N GLY A 241 -8.17 -10.83 -5.68
CA GLY A 241 -8.75 -9.53 -6.07
C GLY A 241 -7.85 -8.38 -5.65
N LEU A 242 -7.40 -8.40 -4.39
CA LEU A 242 -6.44 -7.43 -3.86
C LEU A 242 -5.13 -7.41 -4.66
N GLN A 243 -4.54 -8.57 -4.94
CA GLN A 243 -3.31 -8.68 -5.73
C GLN A 243 -3.46 -8.06 -7.13
N VAL A 244 -4.57 -8.35 -7.81
CA VAL A 244 -4.85 -7.82 -9.15
C VAL A 244 -5.10 -6.31 -9.11
N MET A 245 -5.83 -5.81 -8.12
CA MET A 245 -6.07 -4.37 -7.92
C MET A 245 -4.77 -3.59 -7.64
N GLN A 246 -3.80 -4.19 -6.95
CA GLN A 246 -2.51 -3.56 -6.68
C GLN A 246 -1.61 -3.46 -7.92
N GLN A 247 -1.86 -4.28 -8.94
CA GLN A 247 -1.11 -4.29 -10.20
C GLN A 247 -1.76 -3.42 -11.30
N ALA A 248 -3.01 -3.01 -11.10
CA ALA A 248 -3.82 -2.28 -12.07
C ALA A 248 -3.22 -0.93 -12.45
N ASP A 249 -3.21 -0.61 -13.74
CA ASP A 249 -2.91 0.74 -14.23
C ASP A 249 -4.12 1.67 -14.10
N VAL A 250 -5.30 1.12 -14.35
CA VAL A 250 -6.58 1.82 -14.31
C VAL A 250 -7.65 0.90 -13.73
N VAL A 251 -8.49 1.44 -12.86
CA VAL A 251 -9.60 0.73 -12.22
C VAL A 251 -10.91 1.40 -12.60
N LEU A 252 -11.75 0.68 -13.33
CA LEU A 252 -13.13 1.06 -13.64
C LEU A 252 -14.05 0.45 -12.58
N TYR A 253 -14.77 1.29 -11.85
CA TYR A 253 -15.63 0.86 -10.75
C TYR A 253 -17.01 1.50 -10.83
N ASP A 254 -18.01 0.83 -10.27
CA ASP A 254 -19.36 1.38 -10.10
C ASP A 254 -19.63 1.74 -8.63
N HIS A 255 -20.80 2.33 -8.36
CA HIS A 255 -21.15 2.79 -7.02
C HIS A 255 -21.46 1.68 -6.02
N LEU A 256 -21.57 0.41 -6.46
CA LEU A 256 -21.76 -0.71 -5.54
C LEU A 256 -20.45 -1.13 -4.87
N VAL A 257 -19.31 -0.63 -5.35
CA VAL A 257 -18.01 -0.81 -4.71
C VAL A 257 -17.87 0.18 -3.55
N SER A 258 -17.59 -0.33 -2.36
CA SER A 258 -17.43 0.48 -1.15
C SER A 258 -16.15 1.33 -1.18
N ALA A 259 -16.14 2.42 -0.40
CA ALA A 259 -14.97 3.28 -0.23
C ALA A 259 -13.77 2.50 0.34
N ASP A 260 -14.01 1.64 1.33
CA ASP A 260 -12.95 0.83 1.97
C ASP A 260 -12.24 -0.09 0.96
N VAL A 261 -12.97 -0.68 0.02
CA VAL A 261 -12.38 -1.47 -1.07
C VAL A 261 -11.61 -0.57 -2.05
N LEU A 262 -12.11 0.62 -2.37
CA LEU A 262 -11.41 1.58 -3.24
C LEU A 262 -10.12 2.12 -2.61
N ASP A 263 -10.04 2.20 -1.29
CA ASP A 263 -8.82 2.58 -0.58
C ASP A 263 -7.71 1.53 -0.68
N LEU A 264 -8.08 0.27 -0.97
CA LEU A 264 -7.16 -0.82 -1.30
C LEU A 264 -6.67 -0.80 -2.74
N VAL A 265 -7.21 0.06 -3.62
CA VAL A 265 -6.67 0.24 -4.98
C VAL A 265 -5.31 0.94 -4.89
N ARG A 266 -4.36 0.51 -5.73
CA ARG A 266 -3.04 1.16 -5.83
C ARG A 266 -3.20 2.69 -5.95
N ARG A 267 -2.44 3.45 -5.14
CA ARG A 267 -2.55 4.92 -5.05
C ARG A 267 -2.36 5.65 -6.39
N ASP A 268 -1.46 5.15 -7.22
CA ASP A 268 -1.14 5.76 -8.54
C ASP A 268 -1.96 5.16 -9.69
N ALA A 269 -2.93 4.28 -9.42
CA ALA A 269 -3.83 3.79 -10.46
C ALA A 269 -4.89 4.86 -10.78
N GLU A 270 -5.13 5.08 -12.06
CA GLU A 270 -6.24 5.92 -12.50
C GLU A 270 -7.57 5.27 -12.07
N ARG A 271 -8.47 6.03 -11.46
CA ARG A 271 -9.77 5.52 -10.98
C ARG A 271 -10.87 6.17 -11.81
N ILE A 272 -11.63 5.37 -12.55
CA ILE A 272 -12.70 5.84 -13.42
C ILE A 272 -14.03 5.30 -12.88
N CYS A 273 -14.89 6.18 -12.41
CA CYS A 273 -16.23 5.80 -11.98
C CYS A 273 -17.15 5.67 -13.21
N VAL A 274 -17.74 4.50 -13.40
CA VAL A 274 -18.67 4.18 -14.50
C VAL A 274 -20.11 3.96 -14.03
N GLY A 275 -20.39 4.18 -12.74
CA GLY A 275 -21.70 4.01 -12.12
C GLY A 275 -22.64 5.21 -12.28
N LYS A 276 -23.95 4.98 -12.07
CA LYS A 276 -25.01 6.01 -12.08
C LYS A 276 -25.10 6.77 -10.75
N ARG A 277 -24.87 8.09 -10.73
CA ARG A 277 -25.53 8.96 -9.74
C ARG A 277 -26.87 9.39 -10.30
N ALA A 278 -27.92 9.36 -9.47
CA ALA A 278 -29.22 9.93 -9.80
C ALA A 278 -29.06 11.45 -9.98
N SER A 279 -28.69 11.89 -11.19
CA SER A 279 -28.64 13.28 -11.72
C SER A 279 -27.52 13.52 -12.76
N THR A 280 -26.63 12.56 -13.04
CA THR A 280 -25.49 12.77 -13.97
C THR A 280 -25.48 11.71 -15.07
N HIS A 281 -25.21 12.12 -16.32
CA HIS A 281 -25.22 11.26 -17.52
C HIS A 281 -24.43 9.95 -17.29
N SER A 282 -25.15 8.82 -17.34
CA SER A 282 -24.59 7.47 -17.30
C SER A 282 -23.84 7.19 -18.60
N LEU A 283 -22.65 6.57 -18.53
CA LEU A 283 -22.10 5.86 -19.68
C LEU A 283 -23.05 4.67 -19.96
N PRO A 284 -23.59 4.52 -21.17
CA PRO A 284 -24.20 3.28 -21.64
C PRO A 284 -23.24 2.09 -21.49
N GLN A 285 -23.77 0.87 -21.41
CA GLN A 285 -22.94 -0.33 -21.26
C GLN A 285 -21.92 -0.47 -22.40
N ASP A 286 -22.32 -0.15 -23.62
CA ASP A 286 -21.43 -0.22 -24.79
C ASP A 286 -20.24 0.74 -24.67
N GLU A 287 -20.43 1.90 -24.04
CA GLU A 287 -19.33 2.84 -23.79
C GLU A 287 -18.38 2.32 -22.73
N ILE A 288 -18.87 1.62 -21.69
CA ILE A 288 -18.03 0.93 -20.70
C ILE A 288 -17.20 -0.16 -21.40
N ASN A 289 -17.85 -0.97 -22.26
CA ASN A 289 -17.19 -2.03 -23.02
C ASN A 289 -16.10 -1.48 -23.93
N GLN A 290 -16.39 -0.40 -24.68
CA GLN A 290 -15.42 0.28 -25.53
C GLN A 290 -14.28 0.89 -24.72
N LEU A 291 -14.57 1.43 -23.53
CA LEU A 291 -13.55 2.00 -22.66
C LEU A 291 -12.57 0.93 -22.15
N LEU A 292 -13.08 -0.24 -21.74
CA LEU A 292 -12.25 -1.39 -21.35
C LEU A 292 -11.31 -1.80 -22.49
N VAL A 293 -11.87 -1.97 -23.70
CA VAL A 293 -11.12 -2.36 -24.90
C VAL A 293 -10.07 -1.30 -25.23
N LYS A 294 -10.44 -0.02 -25.25
CA LYS A 294 -9.54 1.10 -25.56
C LYS A 294 -8.36 1.15 -24.60
N LEU A 295 -8.61 1.15 -23.29
CA LEU A 295 -7.55 1.25 -22.28
C LEU A 295 -6.60 0.04 -22.34
N ALA A 296 -7.12 -1.16 -22.59
CA ALA A 296 -6.28 -2.33 -22.78
C ALA A 296 -5.50 -2.28 -24.11
N GLN A 297 -6.06 -1.74 -25.19
CA GLN A 297 -5.32 -1.50 -26.44
C GLN A 297 -4.20 -0.46 -26.28
N GLU A 298 -4.33 0.48 -25.34
CA GLU A 298 -3.25 1.38 -24.91
C GLU A 298 -2.14 0.67 -24.11
N GLY A 299 -2.24 -0.65 -23.90
CA GLY A 299 -1.25 -1.44 -23.17
C GLY A 299 -1.40 -1.43 -21.65
N LYS A 300 -2.52 -0.92 -21.12
CA LYS A 300 -2.79 -0.82 -19.67
C LYS A 300 -3.30 -2.13 -19.09
N ARG A 301 -2.96 -2.40 -17.83
CA ARG A 301 -3.65 -3.41 -16.99
C ARG A 301 -4.95 -2.82 -16.46
N VAL A 302 -6.07 -3.17 -17.06
CA VAL A 302 -7.38 -2.62 -16.74
C VAL A 302 -8.08 -3.54 -15.74
N VAL A 303 -8.50 -3.01 -14.60
CA VAL A 303 -9.38 -3.73 -13.66
C VAL A 303 -10.78 -3.17 -13.75
N ARG A 304 -11.76 -4.03 -14.06
CA ARG A 304 -13.18 -3.72 -13.89
C ARG A 304 -13.65 -4.29 -12.56
N LEU A 305 -13.74 -3.42 -11.57
CA LEU A 305 -14.12 -3.75 -10.20
C LEU A 305 -15.64 -3.62 -10.05
N LYS A 306 -16.30 -4.70 -9.62
CA LYS A 306 -17.76 -4.82 -9.59
C LYS A 306 -18.24 -5.22 -8.19
N GLY A 307 -19.31 -4.62 -7.70
CA GLY A 307 -19.93 -5.03 -6.44
C GLY A 307 -20.37 -6.51 -6.48
N GLY A 308 -20.15 -7.23 -5.38
CA GLY A 308 -20.47 -8.65 -5.25
C GLY A 308 -19.57 -9.55 -6.10
N ASP A 309 -20.19 -10.43 -6.88
CA ASP A 309 -19.52 -11.31 -7.84
C ASP A 309 -19.71 -10.82 -9.28
N PRO A 310 -18.69 -10.85 -10.16
CA PRO A 310 -18.81 -10.33 -11.51
C PRO A 310 -19.89 -10.95 -12.41
N PHE A 311 -20.22 -12.23 -12.18
CA PHE A 311 -21.13 -13.00 -13.02
C PHE A 311 -22.51 -13.23 -12.40
N ILE A 312 -22.70 -12.86 -11.13
CA ILE A 312 -24.01 -12.92 -10.47
C ILE A 312 -24.67 -11.55 -10.57
N PHE A 313 -25.62 -11.39 -11.50
CA PHE A 313 -26.34 -10.14 -11.81
C PHE A 313 -25.45 -8.93 -12.15
N GLY A 314 -24.17 -9.16 -12.45
CA GLY A 314 -23.18 -8.10 -12.70
C GLY A 314 -23.03 -7.67 -14.16
N ARG A 315 -23.64 -8.36 -15.14
CA ARG A 315 -23.38 -8.16 -16.59
C ARG A 315 -21.92 -8.39 -17.01
N GLY A 316 -21.12 -9.08 -16.20
CA GLY A 316 -19.71 -9.32 -16.49
C GLY A 316 -19.46 -10.08 -17.80
N GLY A 317 -20.40 -10.93 -18.22
CA GLY A 317 -20.31 -11.66 -19.48
C GLY A 317 -20.31 -10.76 -20.71
N GLU A 318 -21.16 -9.71 -20.72
CA GLU A 318 -21.24 -8.74 -21.83
C GLU A 318 -19.93 -7.95 -21.96
N GLU A 319 -19.38 -7.50 -20.83
CA GLU A 319 -18.11 -6.75 -20.78
C GLU A 319 -16.96 -7.61 -21.33
N LEU A 320 -16.86 -8.88 -20.92
CA LEU A 320 -15.79 -9.78 -21.39
C LEU A 320 -15.96 -10.24 -22.83
N GLN A 321 -17.20 -10.36 -23.32
CA GLN A 321 -17.44 -10.68 -24.72
C GLN A 321 -16.82 -9.62 -25.65
N ALA A 322 -17.00 -8.34 -25.33
CA ALA A 322 -16.39 -7.25 -26.10
C ALA A 322 -14.85 -7.29 -26.03
N VAL A 323 -14.28 -7.58 -24.85
CA VAL A 323 -12.83 -7.73 -24.65
C VAL A 323 -12.27 -8.90 -25.46
N ALA A 324 -12.97 -10.05 -25.43
CA ALA A 324 -12.59 -11.24 -26.19
C ALA A 324 -12.63 -11.00 -27.71
N GLN A 325 -13.68 -10.33 -28.20
CA GLN A 325 -13.83 -9.97 -29.62
C GLN A 325 -12.70 -9.04 -30.11
N ALA A 326 -12.17 -8.19 -29.23
CA ALA A 326 -11.02 -7.33 -29.52
C ALA A 326 -9.67 -8.09 -29.48
N GLY A 327 -9.65 -9.39 -29.15
CA GLY A 327 -8.44 -10.19 -29.01
C GLY A 327 -7.53 -9.71 -27.88
N ILE A 328 -8.12 -9.29 -26.77
CA ILE A 328 -7.42 -8.86 -25.55
C ILE A 328 -7.50 -9.98 -24.53
N THR A 329 -6.38 -10.28 -23.87
CA THR A 329 -6.34 -11.28 -22.80
C THR A 329 -7.11 -10.78 -21.58
N PHE A 330 -7.91 -11.67 -20.98
CA PHE A 330 -8.66 -11.34 -19.77
C PHE A 330 -8.63 -12.46 -18.74
N GLN A 331 -8.91 -12.07 -17.49
CA GLN A 331 -9.13 -13.00 -16.38
C GLN A 331 -10.33 -12.55 -15.55
N VAL A 332 -10.92 -13.50 -14.82
CA VAL A 332 -12.02 -13.24 -13.89
C VAL A 332 -11.58 -13.66 -12.50
N VAL A 333 -11.72 -12.76 -11.55
CA VAL A 333 -11.51 -13.02 -10.13
C VAL A 333 -12.89 -12.96 -9.45
N PRO A 334 -13.41 -14.10 -8.98
CA PRO A 334 -14.72 -14.14 -8.35
C PRO A 334 -14.73 -13.35 -7.03
N GLY A 335 -15.92 -12.94 -6.62
CA GLY A 335 -16.15 -12.21 -5.37
C GLY A 335 -17.21 -12.88 -4.52
N VAL A 336 -17.27 -12.50 -3.25
CA VAL A 336 -18.39 -12.90 -2.39
C VAL A 336 -19.64 -12.17 -2.88
N THR A 337 -20.63 -12.89 -3.38
CA THR A 337 -21.90 -12.30 -3.82
C THR A 337 -22.71 -11.75 -2.63
N ALA A 338 -23.56 -10.76 -2.89
CA ALA A 338 -24.43 -10.15 -1.87
C ALA A 338 -25.28 -11.20 -1.14
N ALA A 339 -25.80 -12.21 -1.84
CA ALA A 339 -26.58 -13.27 -1.22
C ALA A 339 -25.81 -13.99 -0.10
N ALA A 340 -24.57 -14.43 -0.38
CA ALA A 340 -23.73 -15.10 0.60
C ALA A 340 -23.33 -14.16 1.74
N GLY A 341 -22.91 -12.92 1.43
CA GLY A 341 -22.51 -11.95 2.44
C GLY A 341 -23.63 -11.59 3.42
N VAL A 342 -24.81 -11.24 2.91
CA VAL A 342 -25.97 -10.86 3.73
C VAL A 342 -26.39 -12.00 4.65
N THR A 343 -26.49 -13.23 4.14
CA THR A 343 -26.88 -14.40 4.96
C THR A 343 -25.94 -14.66 6.13
N ALA A 344 -24.62 -14.60 5.89
CA ALA A 344 -23.62 -14.81 6.92
C ALA A 344 -23.66 -13.70 7.98
N TYR A 345 -23.76 -12.44 7.57
CA TYR A 345 -23.74 -11.29 8.48
C TYR A 345 -25.07 -11.11 9.23
N ALA A 346 -26.19 -11.53 8.63
CA ALA A 346 -27.51 -11.48 9.26
C ALA A 346 -27.81 -12.73 10.13
N GLY A 347 -26.96 -13.76 10.08
CA GLY A 347 -27.14 -14.99 10.84
C GLY A 347 -28.23 -15.93 10.29
N PHE A 348 -28.61 -15.78 9.02
CA PHE A 348 -29.62 -16.61 8.36
C PHE A 348 -28.96 -17.44 7.25
N PRO A 349 -28.67 -18.74 7.45
CA PRO A 349 -28.01 -19.54 6.42
C PRO A 349 -28.89 -19.66 5.16
N LEU A 350 -28.28 -19.65 3.98
CA LEU A 350 -28.99 -19.83 2.70
C LEU A 350 -29.75 -21.16 2.61
N THR A 351 -29.23 -22.20 3.25
CA THR A 351 -29.84 -23.52 3.32
C THR A 351 -29.70 -24.10 4.72
N ILE A 352 -30.75 -24.75 5.21
CA ILE A 352 -30.71 -25.55 6.44
C ILE A 352 -31.36 -26.91 6.17
N ALA A 353 -30.86 -27.97 6.81
CA ALA A 353 -31.53 -29.27 6.76
C ALA A 353 -32.91 -29.15 7.44
N ALA A 354 -33.94 -29.74 6.84
CA ALA A 354 -35.35 -29.58 7.21
C ALA A 354 -35.65 -29.90 8.69
N ASP A 355 -34.79 -30.67 9.34
CA ASP A 355 -34.89 -31.24 10.67
C ASP A 355 -34.09 -30.49 11.76
N ARG A 356 -33.41 -29.37 11.44
CA ARG A 356 -32.44 -28.73 12.37
C ARG A 356 -32.59 -27.22 12.57
N TRP A 357 -33.80 -26.68 12.72
CA TRP A 357 -33.96 -25.35 13.33
C TRP A 357 -34.18 -25.47 14.85
N PRO A 358 -33.18 -25.17 15.71
CA PRO A 358 -33.44 -25.10 17.14
C PRO A 358 -34.01 -23.73 17.50
N VAL A 359 -35.26 -23.76 17.96
CA VAL A 359 -35.83 -22.90 19.02
C VAL A 359 -36.41 -21.52 18.64
N LYS A 360 -37.71 -21.41 18.96
CA LYS A 360 -38.47 -20.19 19.28
C LYS A 360 -37.74 -19.33 20.32
N SER A 361 -37.44 -18.06 20.02
CA SER A 361 -37.85 -16.87 20.82
C SER A 361 -36.95 -15.64 20.61
N ARG A 362 -37.46 -14.63 19.91
CA ARG A 362 -37.84 -13.33 20.50
C ARG A 362 -38.69 -12.53 19.51
N PRO A 363 -39.71 -11.79 19.96
CA PRO A 363 -40.62 -11.09 19.09
C PRO A 363 -40.00 -9.76 18.66
N ALA A 364 -39.90 -9.53 17.36
CA ALA A 364 -39.94 -8.20 16.80
C ALA A 364 -40.85 -8.29 15.58
N HIS A 365 -41.94 -7.55 15.63
CA HIS A 365 -42.94 -7.43 14.58
C HIS A 365 -42.27 -7.34 13.22
N HIS A 366 -42.47 -8.33 12.36
CA HIS A 366 -42.60 -8.27 10.91
C HIS A 366 -42.72 -9.74 10.46
N HIS A 367 -43.95 -10.20 10.22
CA HIS A 367 -44.18 -11.45 9.51
C HIS A 367 -43.62 -11.28 8.09
N ILE A 368 -42.54 -11.99 7.78
CA ILE A 368 -42.11 -12.21 6.39
C ILE A 368 -42.30 -13.70 6.14
N SER A 369 -43.20 -14.03 5.21
CA SER A 369 -43.46 -15.39 4.75
C SER A 369 -42.18 -16.04 4.19
N PRO A 370 -42.07 -17.38 4.17
CA PRO A 370 -40.90 -18.07 3.64
C PRO A 370 -40.76 -18.01 2.11
N ASP A 371 -41.64 -17.30 1.42
CA ASP A 371 -41.49 -17.01 0.00
C ASP A 371 -40.66 -15.73 -0.18
N VAL A 372 -39.33 -15.90 -0.29
CA VAL A 372 -38.51 -14.90 -0.97
C VAL A 372 -38.79 -15.05 -2.46
N ASP A 373 -39.86 -14.41 -2.91
CA ASP A 373 -40.12 -14.18 -4.32
C ASP A 373 -39.03 -13.24 -4.85
N LEU A 374 -38.02 -13.83 -5.52
CA LEU A 374 -37.08 -13.09 -6.35
C LEU A 374 -37.84 -12.63 -7.59
N GLY A 375 -38.66 -11.60 -7.42
CA GLY A 375 -39.62 -11.11 -8.41
C GLY A 375 -39.04 -11.05 -9.83
N GLY A 376 -39.65 -11.84 -10.70
CA GLY A 376 -39.31 -11.97 -12.12
C GLY A 376 -40.04 -13.15 -12.73
N GLY A 377 -41.37 -13.08 -12.79
CA GLY A 377 -42.21 -14.16 -13.29
C GLY A 377 -41.89 -14.52 -14.74
N PHE A 378 -41.50 -15.77 -14.96
CA PHE A 378 -41.84 -16.55 -16.15
C PHE A 378 -41.87 -18.03 -15.74
N GLY A 379 -42.96 -18.70 -16.10
CA GLY A 379 -43.20 -20.09 -15.77
C GLY A 379 -42.11 -21.00 -16.31
N LEU A 380 -41.66 -21.94 -15.48
CA LEU A 380 -40.95 -23.12 -15.93
C LEU A 380 -41.92 -23.97 -16.76
N THR A 381 -42.08 -23.64 -18.04
CA THR A 381 -42.59 -24.59 -19.02
C THR A 381 -41.45 -25.51 -19.41
N GLU A 382 -41.66 -26.79 -19.12
CA GLU A 382 -40.92 -27.95 -19.63
C GLU A 382 -40.38 -27.73 -21.05
N SER A 383 -39.06 -27.81 -21.21
CA SER A 383 -38.41 -28.23 -22.46
C SER A 383 -36.93 -28.51 -22.20
N VAL A 384 -36.66 -29.55 -21.40
CA VAL A 384 -35.35 -30.20 -21.41
C VAL A 384 -35.43 -31.34 -22.43
N LEU A 385 -34.59 -31.26 -23.46
CA LEU A 385 -34.34 -32.31 -24.45
C LEU A 385 -34.06 -33.67 -23.77
N PRO A 386 -34.70 -34.78 -24.17
CA PRO A 386 -34.40 -36.08 -23.59
C PRO A 386 -33.15 -36.67 -24.25
N CYS A 387 -32.05 -36.78 -23.50
CA CYS A 387 -30.98 -37.73 -23.81
C CYS A 387 -31.37 -39.08 -23.20
N HIS A 388 -31.75 -40.02 -24.06
CA HIS A 388 -31.94 -41.42 -23.69
C HIS A 388 -30.62 -42.07 -23.28
N LEU A 389 -30.60 -42.69 -22.10
CA LEU A 389 -29.69 -43.77 -21.74
C LEU A 389 -30.55 -44.97 -21.28
N PRO A 390 -30.22 -46.21 -21.67
CA PRO A 390 -31.06 -47.38 -21.44
C PRO A 390 -30.91 -47.92 -20.01
N PRO A 391 -31.85 -48.76 -19.53
CA PRO A 391 -31.78 -49.30 -18.19
C PRO A 391 -30.73 -50.41 -18.13
N HIS A 392 -29.84 -50.35 -17.13
CA HIS A 392 -29.14 -51.55 -16.67
C HIS A 392 -29.89 -52.12 -15.47
N HIS A 393 -30.23 -53.39 -15.63
CA HIS A 393 -30.80 -54.29 -14.65
C HIS A 393 -29.81 -54.63 -13.52
N ASP A 394 -30.45 -54.92 -12.38
CA ASP A 394 -30.03 -55.61 -11.15
C ASP A 394 -29.22 -54.85 -10.09
#